data_AF-A0A6L6E2W5-F1
#
_entry.id   AF-A0A6L6E2W5-F1
#
_cell.length_a   1.000
_cell.length_b   1.000
_cell.length_c   1.000
_cell.angle_alpha   90.00
_cell.angle_beta   90.00
_cell.angle_gamma   90.00
#
_symmetry.space_group_name_H-M   'P 1'
#
loop_
_entity.id
_entity.type
_entity.pdbx_description
1 polymer ?
#
loop_
_entity_poly.entity_id
_entity_poly.type
_entity_poly.pdbx_seq_one_letter_code
_entity_poly.pdbx_strand_id
1 'polypeptide(L)'
;MKRRLDLTTPRQRRRVGVHYAPDTFGQFSETIARFLGTGRYLVIQTFIVIGWVIINVYKPLQFDGYPFIFLTLILSLQASYAAPLILLAQNRQEDRDNEQLQRDRGLAARTQADTEYLARELAGVRLVLADLVTMEDLKEHMERIT
;
A
#
# COMPACT_ATOMS: atom_id res chain seq x y z
N MET A 1 -47.71 -1.71 38.48
CA MET A 1 -46.26 -1.50 38.30
C MET A 1 -45.89 -1.71 36.82
N LYS A 2 -45.70 -0.63 36.05
CA LYS A 2 -45.28 -0.70 34.63
C LYS A 2 -43.75 -0.75 34.57
N ARG A 3 -43.18 -1.85 34.06
CA ARG A 3 -41.74 -1.99 33.79
C ARG A 3 -41.32 -0.92 32.78
N ARG A 4 -40.37 -0.08 33.15
CA ARG A 4 -39.72 0.86 32.24
C ARG A 4 -38.80 0.05 31.32
N LEU A 5 -38.99 0.21 30.00
CA LEU A 5 -38.07 -0.34 29.01
C LEU A 5 -36.75 0.42 29.11
N ASP A 6 -35.68 -0.28 29.48
CA ASP A 6 -34.30 0.19 29.33
C ASP A 6 -33.98 0.35 27.83
N LEU A 7 -33.86 1.61 27.40
CA LEU A 7 -33.50 2.02 26.03
C LEU A 7 -31.98 2.23 25.85
N THR A 8 -31.15 1.77 26.78
CA THR A 8 -29.71 2.06 26.84
C THR A 8 -28.82 1.03 26.13
N THR A 9 -29.37 0.01 25.47
CA THR A 9 -28.55 -0.96 24.74
C THR A 9 -28.40 -0.54 23.28
N PRO A 10 -27.21 -0.09 22.81
CA PRO A 10 -27.01 0.19 21.40
C PRO A 10 -27.19 -1.12 20.62
N ARG A 11 -28.18 -1.13 19.74
CA ARG A 11 -28.49 -2.25 18.86
C ARG A 11 -27.27 -2.51 17.97
N GLN A 12 -26.44 -3.49 18.33
CA GLN A 12 -25.27 -3.88 17.55
C GLN A 12 -25.76 -4.40 16.20
N ARG A 13 -25.73 -3.52 15.20
CA ARG A 13 -26.12 -3.82 13.83
C ARG A 13 -25.14 -4.89 13.35
N ARG A 14 -25.59 -6.14 13.37
CA ARG A 14 -24.85 -7.32 12.90
C ARG A 14 -24.41 -7.02 11.47
N ARG A 15 -23.18 -6.52 11.28
CA ARG A 15 -22.58 -6.33 9.97
C ARG A 15 -22.45 -7.73 9.41
N VAL A 16 -23.30 -8.07 8.45
CA VAL A 16 -23.13 -9.24 7.61
C VAL A 16 -21.90 -8.94 6.75
N GLY A 17 -20.72 -9.15 7.32
CA GLY A 17 -19.47 -9.14 6.57
C GLY A 17 -19.49 -10.39 5.72
N VAL A 18 -19.70 -10.24 4.42
CA VAL A 18 -19.37 -11.29 3.45
C VAL A 18 -17.89 -11.58 3.67
N HIS A 19 -17.59 -12.72 4.28
CA HIS A 19 -16.24 -13.17 4.55
C HIS A 19 -15.65 -13.64 3.21
N TYR A 20 -15.24 -12.67 2.40
CA TYR A 20 -14.53 -12.94 1.15
C TYR A 20 -13.17 -13.51 1.56
N ALA A 21 -12.90 -14.77 1.20
CA ALA A 21 -11.65 -15.46 1.55
C ALA A 21 -10.44 -14.62 1.06
N PRO A 22 -9.69 -13.95 1.94
CA PRO A 22 -8.68 -12.96 1.55
C PRO A 22 -7.47 -13.57 0.85
N ASP A 23 -7.20 -14.84 1.14
CA ASP A 23 -5.95 -15.51 0.77
C ASP A 23 -5.90 -15.94 -0.70
N THR A 24 -7.00 -16.50 -1.22
CA THR A 24 -7.04 -16.98 -2.62
C THR A 24 -7.06 -15.82 -3.62
N PHE A 25 -7.79 -14.75 -3.30
CA PHE A 25 -7.80 -13.54 -4.12
C PHE A 25 -6.48 -12.76 -3.99
N GLY A 26 -5.83 -12.81 -2.81
CA GLY A 26 -4.45 -12.36 -2.56
C GLY A 26 -3.45 -12.76 -3.61
N GLN A 27 -3.28 -14.06 -3.74
CA GLN A 27 -2.31 -14.67 -4.64
C GLN A 27 -2.67 -14.44 -6.11
N PHE A 28 -3.97 -14.38 -6.43
CA PHE A 28 -4.43 -14.13 -7.79
C PHE A 28 -4.10 -12.69 -8.25
N SER A 29 -4.39 -11.68 -7.43
CA SER A 29 -4.04 -10.28 -7.74
C SER A 29 -2.54 -10.07 -7.90
N GLU A 30 -1.71 -10.70 -7.07
CA GLU A 30 -0.25 -10.57 -7.14
C GLU A 30 0.35 -11.25 -8.37
N THR A 31 -0.26 -12.35 -8.81
CA THR A 31 0.11 -13.02 -10.07
C THR A 31 -0.25 -12.16 -11.26
N ILE A 32 -1.44 -11.55 -11.26
CA ILE A 32 -1.89 -10.62 -12.31
C ILE A 32 -1.00 -9.38 -12.36
N ALA A 33 -0.64 -8.79 -11.22
CA ALA A 33 0.24 -7.63 -11.16
C ALA A 33 1.62 -7.92 -11.77
N ARG A 34 2.21 -9.08 -11.46
CA ARG A 34 3.47 -9.52 -12.07
C ARG A 34 3.33 -9.82 -13.56
N PHE A 35 2.17 -10.34 -13.98
CA PHE A 35 1.89 -10.70 -15.36
C PHE A 35 1.66 -9.47 -16.26
N LEU A 36 0.83 -8.51 -15.84
CA LEU A 36 0.58 -7.27 -16.57
C LEU A 36 1.72 -6.24 -16.46
N GLY A 37 2.43 -6.21 -15.32
CA GLY A 37 3.56 -5.29 -15.13
C GLY A 37 4.80 -5.65 -15.95
N THR A 38 4.89 -6.90 -16.43
CA THR A 38 5.98 -7.34 -17.31
C THR A 38 5.59 -7.08 -18.77
N GLY A 39 6.42 -6.37 -19.54
CA GLY A 39 6.18 -6.12 -20.98
C GLY A 39 6.00 -7.39 -21.85
N ARG A 40 6.25 -8.56 -21.27
CA ARG A 40 6.04 -9.88 -21.88
C ARG A 40 4.57 -10.16 -22.27
N TYR A 41 3.59 -9.66 -21.51
CA TYR A 41 2.18 -9.81 -21.88
C TYR A 41 1.86 -9.11 -23.20
N LEU A 42 2.30 -7.86 -23.34
CA LEU A 42 2.10 -7.07 -24.56
C LEU A 42 2.72 -7.76 -25.78
N VAL A 43 3.94 -8.29 -25.64
CA VAL A 43 4.63 -9.01 -26.71
C VAL A 43 3.82 -10.22 -27.18
N ILE A 44 3.37 -11.08 -26.25
CA ILE A 44 2.57 -12.27 -26.57
C ILE A 44 1.23 -11.87 -27.23
N GLN A 45 0.56 -10.85 -26.69
CA GLN A 45 -0.70 -10.34 -27.25
C GLN A 45 -0.52 -9.84 -28.69
N THR A 46 0.54 -9.09 -28.97
CA THR A 46 0.87 -8.62 -30.32
C THR A 46 1.07 -9.78 -31.29
N PHE A 47 1.80 -10.83 -30.89
CA PHE A 47 1.98 -12.01 -31.74
C PHE A 47 0.66 -12.73 -32.03
N ILE A 48 -0.25 -12.82 -31.06
CA ILE A 48 -1.58 -13.41 -31.26
C ILE A 48 -2.39 -12.60 -32.28
N VAL A 49 -2.41 -11.27 -32.14
CA VAL A 49 -3.13 -10.38 -33.09
C VAL A 49 -2.55 -10.49 -34.50
N ILE A 50 -1.23 -10.45 -34.64
CA ILE A 50 -0.56 -10.60 -35.94
C ILE A 50 -0.86 -11.97 -36.54
N GLY A 51 -0.77 -13.05 -35.76
CA GLY A 51 -1.09 -14.40 -36.20
C GLY A 51 -2.55 -14.53 -36.68
N TRP A 52 -3.49 -13.92 -35.97
CA TRP A 52 -4.90 -13.88 -36.35
C TRP A 52 -5.13 -13.20 -37.70
N VAL A 53 -4.49 -12.04 -37.90
CA VAL A 53 -4.55 -11.29 -39.16
C VAL A 53 -3.96 -12.11 -40.30
N ILE A 54 -2.78 -12.71 -40.11
CA ILE A 54 -2.15 -13.58 -41.13
C ILE A 54 -3.08 -14.74 -41.51
N ILE A 55 -3.61 -15.49 -40.53
CA ILE A 55 -4.48 -16.64 -40.81
C ILE A 55 -5.73 -16.22 -41.60
N ASN A 56 -6.35 -15.08 -41.26
CA ASN A 56 -7.56 -14.61 -41.94
C ASN A 56 -7.30 -14.00 -43.32
N VAL A 57 -6.12 -13.40 -43.54
CA VAL A 57 -5.74 -12.84 -44.84
C VAL A 57 -5.38 -13.94 -45.84
N TYR A 58 -4.67 -14.99 -45.40
CA TYR A 58 -4.17 -16.03 -46.30
C TYR A 58 -5.12 -17.22 -46.51
N LYS A 59 -6.16 -17.40 -45.67
CA LYS A 59 -7.17 -18.45 -45.89
C LYS A 59 -8.27 -18.00 -46.86
N PRO A 60 -8.66 -18.84 -47.83
CA PRO A 60 -9.76 -18.55 -48.75
C PRO A 60 -11.14 -18.56 -48.06
N LEU A 61 -11.27 -19.22 -46.90
CA LEU A 61 -12.40 -19.03 -45.99
C LEU A 61 -12.07 -17.88 -45.03
N GLN A 62 -12.47 -16.67 -45.40
CA GLN A 62 -12.32 -15.46 -44.59
C GLN A 62 -13.30 -15.53 -43.41
N PHE A 63 -12.87 -16.14 -42.30
CA PHE A 63 -13.68 -16.24 -41.08
C PHE A 63 -13.90 -14.85 -40.44
N ASP A 64 -12.90 -13.96 -40.59
CA ASP A 64 -12.91 -12.57 -40.13
C ASP A 64 -12.22 -11.68 -41.19
N GLY A 65 -12.95 -11.32 -42.25
CA GLY A 65 -12.46 -10.45 -43.32
C GLY A 65 -12.33 -8.99 -42.87
N TYR A 66 -11.57 -8.18 -43.62
CA TYR A 66 -11.41 -6.74 -43.33
C TYR A 66 -12.79 -6.07 -43.24
N PRO A 67 -13.15 -5.40 -42.13
CA PRO A 67 -12.27 -4.77 -41.11
C PRO A 67 -12.07 -5.54 -39.78
N PHE A 68 -12.08 -6.87 -39.76
CA PHE A 68 -11.83 -7.72 -38.57
C PHE A 68 -12.81 -7.49 -37.40
N ILE A 69 -14.11 -7.66 -37.64
CA ILE A 69 -15.16 -7.44 -36.63
C ILE A 69 -14.97 -8.37 -35.43
N PHE A 70 -14.63 -9.65 -35.65
CA PHE A 70 -14.53 -10.61 -34.55
C PHE A 70 -13.36 -10.27 -33.63
N LEU A 71 -12.18 -9.98 -34.20
CA LEU A 71 -11.03 -9.55 -33.43
C LEU A 71 -11.34 -8.28 -32.62
N THR A 72 -12.01 -7.31 -33.23
CA THR A 72 -12.42 -6.07 -32.56
C THR A 72 -13.41 -6.33 -31.42
N LEU A 73 -14.36 -7.24 -31.62
CA LEU A 73 -15.37 -7.60 -30.63
C LEU A 73 -14.73 -8.31 -29.43
N ILE A 74 -13.78 -9.21 -29.68
CA ILE A 74 -13.01 -9.88 -28.62
C ILE A 74 -12.15 -8.87 -27.84
N LEU A 75 -11.43 -7.98 -28.53
CA LEU A 75 -10.59 -6.98 -27.87
C LEU A 75 -11.40 -5.97 -27.04
N SER A 76 -12.58 -5.55 -27.53
CA SER A 76 -13.45 -4.65 -26.76
C SER A 76 -14.02 -5.33 -25.52
N LEU A 77 -14.41 -6.60 -25.62
CA LEU A 77 -14.82 -7.41 -24.46
C LEU A 77 -13.67 -7.58 -23.47
N GLN A 78 -12.46 -7.87 -23.96
CA GLN A 78 -11.27 -8.01 -23.13
C GLN A 78 -11.00 -6.74 -22.31
N ALA A 79 -11.08 -5.56 -22.94
CA ALA A 79 -10.91 -4.28 -22.25
C ALA A 79 -12.01 -4.05 -21.19
N SER A 80 -13.26 -4.38 -21.53
CA SER A 80 -14.41 -4.23 -20.62
C SER A 80 -14.27 -5.10 -19.37
N TYR A 81 -13.76 -6.32 -19.48
CA TYR A 81 -13.53 -7.20 -18.32
C TYR A 81 -12.23 -6.89 -17.57
N ALA A 82 -11.22 -6.33 -18.25
CA ALA A 82 -9.98 -5.92 -17.60
C ALA A 82 -10.21 -4.77 -16.60
N ALA A 83 -11.05 -3.78 -16.94
CA ALA A 83 -11.33 -2.63 -16.08
C ALA A 83 -11.78 -2.98 -14.65
N PRO A 84 -12.83 -3.80 -14.41
CA PRO A 84 -13.26 -4.16 -13.06
C PRO A 84 -12.24 -5.02 -12.33
N LEU A 85 -11.49 -5.87 -13.04
CA LEU A 85 -10.45 -6.69 -12.44
C LEU A 85 -9.26 -5.84 -11.97
N ILE A 86 -8.87 -4.84 -12.77
CA ILE A 86 -7.86 -3.86 -12.40
C ILE A 86 -8.32 -3.05 -11.19
N LEU A 87 -9.58 -2.59 -11.16
CA LEU A 87 -10.15 -1.84 -10.04
C LEU A 87 -10.09 -2.65 -8.74
N LEU A 88 -10.42 -3.94 -8.79
CA LEU A 88 -10.31 -4.83 -7.62
C LEU A 88 -8.86 -5.04 -7.18
N ALA A 89 -7.92 -5.11 -8.12
CA ALA A 89 -6.49 -5.19 -7.79
C ALA A 89 -5.98 -3.88 -7.16
N GLN A 90 -6.44 -2.73 -7.66
CA GLN A 90 -6.10 -1.40 -7.18
C GLN A 90 -6.62 -1.13 -5.77
N ASN A 91 -7.91 -1.38 -5.48
CA ASN A 91 -8.49 -1.21 -4.15
C ASN A 91 -7.68 -1.95 -3.07
N ARG A 92 -7.14 -3.13 -3.40
CA ARG A 92 -6.33 -3.92 -2.47
C ARG A 92 -4.91 -3.42 -2.31
N GLN A 93 -4.33 -2.84 -3.35
CA GLN A 93 -3.04 -2.15 -3.23
C GLN A 93 -3.20 -0.93 -2.32
N GLU A 94 -4.26 -0.13 -2.54
CA GLU A 94 -4.59 1.02 -1.69
C GLU A 94 -4.81 0.62 -0.22
N ASP A 95 -5.51 -0.49 0.05
CA ASP A 95 -5.70 -0.98 1.43
C ASP A 95 -4.35 -1.31 2.11
N ARG A 96 -3.45 -2.02 1.41
CA ARG A 96 -2.11 -2.35 1.94
C ARG A 96 -1.26 -1.10 2.14
N ASP A 97 -1.29 -0.18 1.18
CA ASP A 97 -0.55 1.08 1.24
C ASP A 97 -1.05 1.93 2.42
N ASN A 98 -2.36 1.94 2.67
CA ASN A 98 -2.96 2.61 3.83
C ASN A 98 -2.51 1.99 5.16
N GLU A 99 -2.48 0.67 5.28
CA GLU A 99 -1.97 -0.02 6.47
C GLU A 99 -0.48 0.25 6.70
N GLN A 100 0.31 0.32 5.63
CA GLN A 100 1.73 0.66 5.72
C GLN A 100 1.93 2.11 6.15
N LEU A 101 1.18 3.05 5.57
CA LEU A 101 1.18 4.47 5.95
C LEU A 101 0.80 4.67 7.43
N GLN A 102 -0.18 3.92 7.95
CA GLN A 102 -0.56 4.01 9.35
C GLN A 102 0.56 3.52 10.29
N ARG A 103 1.22 2.41 9.92
CA ARG A 103 2.38 1.90 10.67
C ARG A 103 3.54 2.90 10.66
N ASP A 104 3.86 3.46 9.51
CA ASP A 104 4.94 4.44 9.36
C ASP A 104 4.66 5.70 10.18
N ARG A 105 3.41 6.19 10.20
CA ARG A 105 3.03 7.32 11.08
C ARG A 105 3.23 7.00 12.55
N GLY A 106 2.86 5.79 12.99
CA GLY A 106 3.07 5.35 14.38
C GLY A 106 4.56 5.25 14.75
N LEU A 107 5.37 4.71 13.84
CA LEU A 107 6.83 4.64 14.01
C LEU A 107 7.47 6.03 14.03
N ALA A 108 7.06 6.93 13.13
CA ALA A 108 7.53 8.30 13.09
C ALA A 108 7.22 9.05 14.39
N ALA A 109 6.01 8.91 14.92
CA ALA A 109 5.63 9.52 16.19
C ALA A 109 6.47 9.02 17.37
N ARG A 110 6.76 7.71 17.42
CA ARG A 110 7.64 7.12 18.45
C ARG A 110 9.07 7.62 18.32
N THR A 111 9.59 7.61 17.09
CA THR A 111 10.95 8.09 16.79
C THR A 111 11.10 9.55 17.19
N GLN A 112 10.10 10.38 16.91
CA GLN A 112 10.09 11.77 17.35
C GLN A 112 10.14 11.87 18.88
N ALA A 113 9.29 11.14 19.60
CA ALA A 113 9.29 11.14 21.06
C ALA A 113 10.64 10.68 21.65
N ASP A 114 11.25 9.63 21.10
CA ASP A 114 12.56 9.14 21.54
C ASP A 114 13.65 10.19 21.28
N THR A 115 13.63 10.88 20.14
CA THR A 115 14.59 11.97 19.86
C THR A 115 14.42 13.15 20.80
N GLU A 116 13.18 13.53 21.13
CA GLU A 116 12.91 14.58 22.11
C GLU A 116 13.36 14.16 23.53
N TYR A 117 13.16 12.90 23.89
CA TYR A 117 13.64 12.34 25.16
C TYR A 117 15.17 12.41 25.26
N LEU A 118 15.88 11.88 24.26
CA LEU A 118 17.34 11.90 24.20
C LEU A 118 17.90 13.33 24.19
N ALA A 119 17.24 14.27 23.50
CA ALA A 119 17.64 15.67 23.51
C ALA A 119 17.53 16.31 24.90
N ARG A 120 16.47 15.98 25.65
CA ARG A 120 16.30 16.44 27.04
C ARG A 120 17.34 15.82 27.98
N GLU A 121 17.58 14.52 27.87
CA GLU A 121 18.63 13.86 28.66
C GLU A 121 20.00 14.46 28.36
N LEU A 122 20.34 14.67 27.08
CA LEU A 122 21.61 15.29 26.67
C LEU A 122 21.76 16.72 27.19
N ALA A 123 20.68 17.51 27.19
CA ALA A 123 20.68 18.85 27.78
C ALA A 123 20.96 18.79 29.29
N GLY A 124 20.35 17.83 30.01
CA GLY A 124 20.62 17.59 31.43
C GLY A 124 22.09 17.22 31.69
N VAL A 125 22.63 16.26 30.93
CA VAL A 125 24.04 15.86 31.04
C VAL A 125 24.98 17.03 30.76
N ARG A 126 24.69 17.87 29.75
CA ARG A 126 25.48 19.07 29.45
C ARG A 126 25.52 20.08 30.60
N LEU A 127 24.40 20.30 31.28
CA LEU A 127 24.35 21.23 32.42
C LEU A 127 25.18 20.74 33.60
N VAL A 128 25.11 19.44 33.91
CA VAL A 128 25.92 18.83 34.99
C VAL A 128 27.42 18.92 34.66
N LEU A 129 27.81 18.64 33.41
CA LEU A 129 29.20 18.79 32.98
C LEU A 129 29.68 20.25 33.04
N ALA A 130 28.83 21.22 32.70
CA ALA A 130 29.18 22.64 32.77
C ALA A 130 29.44 23.12 34.22
N ASP A 131 28.65 22.64 35.18
CA ASP A 131 28.83 22.95 36.61
C ASP A 131 30.17 22.39 37.15
N LEU A 132 30.50 21.15 36.78
CA LEU A 132 31.77 20.50 37.16
C LEU A 132 33.00 21.25 36.63
N VAL A 133 32.99 21.64 35.35
CA VAL A 133 34.09 22.42 34.73
C VAL A 133 34.29 23.76 35.44
N THR A 134 33.20 24.42 35.82
CA THR A 134 33.25 25.72 36.51
C THR A 134 33.89 25.59 37.90
N MET A 135 33.60 24.49 38.62
CA MET A 135 34.22 24.22 39.92
C MET A 135 35.71 23.88 39.83
N GLU A 136 36.13 23.13 38.82
CA GLU A 136 37.56 22.85 38.59
C GLU A 136 38.34 24.14 38.32
N ASP A 137 37.82 25.03 37.46
CA ASP A 137 38.46 26.31 37.13
C ASP A 137 38.57 27.24 38.35
N LEU A 138 37.51 27.30 39.18
CA LEU A 138 37.53 28.05 40.44
C LEU A 138 38.58 27.51 41.41
N LYS A 139 38.71 26.19 41.50
CA LYS A 139 39.67 25.53 42.38
C LYS A 139 41.12 25.77 41.93
N GLU A 140 41.38 25.73 40.62
CA GLU A 140 42.70 26.04 40.05
C GLU A 140 43.11 27.49 40.32
N HIS A 141 42.18 28.44 40.20
CA HIS A 141 42.44 29.85 40.52
C HIS A 141 42.81 30.06 42.00
N MET A 142 42.16 29.31 42.91
CA MET A 142 42.47 29.40 44.34
C MET A 142 43.85 28.83 44.69
N GLU A 143 44.24 27.71 44.07
CA GLU A 143 45.57 27.12 44.25
C GLU A 143 46.69 28.00 43.69
N ARG A 144 46.44 28.80 42.66
CA ARG A 144 47.46 29.72 42.11
C ARG A 144 47.71 30.96 42.98
N ILE A 145 46.79 31.31 43.87
CA ILE A 145 46.85 32.54 44.68
C ILE A 145 47.41 32.26 46.09
N THR A 146 47.44 30.99 46.51
CA THR A 146 48.03 30.54 47.79
C THR A 146 49.42 29.97 47.56
#